data_AF-A0A151QV94-F1
#
_entry.id   AF-A0A151QV94-F1
#
_cell.length_a   1.000
_cell.length_b   1.000
_cell.length_c   1.000
_cell.angle_alpha   90.00
_cell.angle_beta   90.00
_cell.angle_gamma   90.00
#
_symmetry.space_group_name_H-M   'P 1'
#
loop_
_entity.id
_entity.type
_entity.pdbx_description
1 polymer ?
#
loop_
_entity_poly.entity_id
_entity_poly.type
_entity_poly.pdbx_seq_one_letter_code
_entity_poly.pdbx_strand_id
1 'polypeptide(L)' 'MPLPFGWKPLHIDRYDGTTDPDEHIDLYVTQVNLYTNDDAVLCRVFPTSLKGAALA' A
#
# COMPACT_ATOMS: atom_id res chain seq x y z
N MET A 1 -13.05 -7.15 -3.87
CA MET A 1 -12.23 -7.82 -4.90
C MET A 1 -11.02 -8.42 -4.18
N PRO A 2 -10.67 -9.71 -4.39
CA PRO A 2 -9.55 -10.33 -3.69
C PRO A 2 -8.20 -9.78 -4.17
N LEU A 3 -7.20 -9.79 -3.28
CA LEU A 3 -5.82 -9.47 -3.62
C LEU A 3 -5.28 -10.44 -4.69
N PRO A 4 -4.28 -10.02 -5.50
CA PRO A 4 -3.61 -10.94 -6.41
C PRO A 4 -3.11 -12.19 -5.69
N PHE A 5 -3.24 -13.35 -6.33
CA PHE A 5 -2.80 -14.61 -5.76
C PHE A 5 -1.29 -14.58 -5.50
N GLY A 6 -0.87 -14.90 -4.27
CA GLY A 6 0.54 -14.88 -3.86
C GLY A 6 1.07 -13.50 -3.43
N TRP A 7 0.19 -12.51 -3.22
CA TRP A 7 0.60 -11.19 -2.72
C TRP A 7 1.32 -11.31 -1.37
N LYS A 8 2.48 -10.63 -1.25
CA LYS A 8 3.26 -10.58 -0.02
C LYS A 8 2.90 -9.33 0.78
N PRO A 9 2.87 -9.39 2.13
CA PRO A 9 2.69 -8.20 2.95
C PRO A 9 3.70 -7.11 2.59
N LEU A 10 3.25 -5.85 2.60
CA LEU A 10 4.14 -4.71 2.44
C LEU A 10 5.06 -4.59 3.66
N HIS A 11 6.33 -4.29 3.43
CA HIS A 11 7.32 -4.05 4.49
C HIS A 11 7.43 -2.55 4.78
N ILE A 12 6.29 -1.89 5.00
CA ILE A 12 6.20 -0.48 5.39
C ILE A 12 5.26 -0.35 6.58
N ASP A 13 5.41 0.71 7.36
CA ASP A 13 4.45 1.03 8.39
C ASP A 13 3.11 1.41 7.75
N ARG A 14 2.02 0.88 8.31
CA ARG A 14 0.69 1.23 7.81
C ARG A 14 0.32 2.64 8.22
N TYR A 15 -0.27 3.38 7.29
CA TYR A 15 -0.70 4.76 7.47
C TYR A 15 -1.99 4.84 8.27
N ASP A 16 -2.00 5.65 9.33
CA ASP A 16 -3.19 5.92 10.15
C ASP A 16 -3.82 7.30 9.92
N GLY A 17 -3.25 8.12 9.05
CA GLY A 17 -3.70 9.50 8.85
C GLY A 17 -2.96 10.54 9.70
N THR A 18 -1.96 10.14 10.49
CA THR A 18 -1.24 11.06 11.39
C THR A 18 0.17 11.42 10.95
N THR A 19 0.78 10.63 10.07
CA THR A 19 2.10 10.87 9.49
C THR A 19 2.00 11.62 8.16
N ASP A 20 3.15 11.95 7.57
CA ASP A 20 3.21 12.60 6.27
C ASP A 20 2.60 11.69 5.16
N PRO A 21 1.57 12.15 4.42
CA PRO A 21 0.95 11.36 3.37
C PRO A 21 1.84 11.14 2.15
N ASP A 22 2.69 12.11 1.81
CA ASP A 22 3.56 12.03 0.62
C ASP A 22 4.68 11.00 0.86
N GLU A 23 5.28 11.00 2.05
CA GLU A 23 6.25 9.98 2.47
C GLU A 23 5.63 8.57 2.45
N HIS A 24 4.39 8.43 2.92
CA HIS A 24 3.68 7.14 2.84
C HIS A 24 3.49 6.67 1.40
N ILE A 25 3.07 7.56 0.50
CA ILE A 25 2.87 7.25 -0.91
C ILE A 25 4.20 6.84 -1.55
N ASP A 26 5.29 7.55 -1.30
CA ASP A 26 6.61 7.24 -1.87
C ASP A 26 7.11 5.85 -1.40
N LEU A 27 7.01 5.56 -0.11
CA LEU A 27 7.38 4.25 0.45
C LEU A 27 6.49 3.13 -0.12
N TYR A 28 5.19 3.38 -0.21
CA TYR A 28 4.22 2.44 -0.76
C TYR A 28 4.49 2.11 -2.23
N VAL A 29 4.61 3.13 -3.08
CA VAL A 29 4.88 2.97 -4.52
C VAL A 29 6.21 2.27 -4.73
N THR A 30 7.25 2.68 -4.00
CA THR A 30 8.58 2.04 -4.07
C THR A 30 8.49 0.55 -3.75
N GLN A 31 7.79 0.17 -2.68
CA GLN A 31 7.67 -1.22 -2.26
C GLN A 31 6.86 -2.08 -3.26
N VAL A 32 5.77 -1.56 -3.81
CA VAL A 32 4.94 -2.30 -4.79
C VAL A 32 5.70 -2.48 -6.12
N ASN A 33 6.42 -1.45 -6.56
CA ASN A 33 7.24 -1.49 -7.77
C ASN A 33 8.38 -2.52 -7.72
N LEU A 34 8.76 -3.01 -6.54
CA LEU A 34 9.69 -4.16 -6.41
C LEU A 34 9.08 -5.47 -6.94
N TYR A 35 7.75 -5.56 -7.02
CA TYR A 35 7.05 -6.77 -7.43
C TYR A 35 6.32 -6.60 -8.76
N THR A 36 5.79 -5.41 -9.05
CA THR A 36 5.02 -5.13 -10.27
C THR A 36 4.94 -3.64 -10.57
N ASN A 37 4.88 -3.28 -11.85
CA ASN A 37 4.61 -1.92 -12.33
C ASN A 37 3.18 -1.79 -12.88
N ASP A 38 2.27 -2.68 -12.48
CA ASP A 38 0.86 -2.64 -12.87
C ASP A 38 0.08 -1.72 -11.92
N ASP A 39 -0.33 -0.56 -12.43
CA ASP A 39 -1.14 0.43 -11.70
C ASP A 39 -2.43 -0.18 -11.13
N ALA A 40 -3.01 -1.18 -11.79
CA ALA A 40 -4.19 -1.87 -11.29
C ALA A 40 -3.86 -2.68 -10.02
N VAL A 41 -2.66 -3.23 -9.91
CA VAL A 41 -2.20 -3.90 -8.68
C VAL A 41 -1.91 -2.87 -7.59
N LEU A 42 -1.32 -1.74 -7.94
CA LEU A 42 -1.08 -0.62 -7.03
C LEU A 42 -2.41 -0.16 -6.39
N CYS A 43 -3.42 0.17 -7.19
CA CYS A 43 -4.73 0.54 -6.64
C CYS A 43 -5.39 -0.57 -5.79
N ARG A 44 -5.21 -1.85 -6.14
CA ARG A 44 -5.80 -2.99 -5.40
C ARG A 44 -5.13 -3.24 -4.05
N VAL A 45 -3.82 -3.01 -3.96
CA VAL A 45 -3.02 -3.30 -2.76
C VAL A 45 -3.06 -2.12 -1.79
N PHE A 46 -3.25 -0.89 -2.26
CA PHE A 46 -3.19 0.32 -1.44
C PHE A 46 -3.96 0.23 -0.11
N PRO A 47 -5.20 -0.31 -0.04
CA PRO A 47 -5.92 -0.44 1.23
C PRO A 47 -5.17 -1.26 2.30
N THR A 48 -4.29 -2.19 1.90
CA THR A 48 -3.48 -2.99 2.83
C THR A 48 -2.35 -2.19 3.49
N SER A 49 -2.01 -1.04 2.93
CA SER A 49 -1.05 -0.08 3.49
C SER A 49 -1.68 0.85 4.55
N LEU A 50 -2.99 0.79 4.75
CA LEU A 50 -3.72 1.66 5.68
C LEU A 50 -4.05 0.94 6.99
N LYS A 51 -4.22 1.69 8.07
CA LYS A 51 -4.72 1.25 9.38
C LYS A 51 -5.56 2.35 10.02
N GLY A 52 -6.25 2.03 11.12
CA GLY A 52 -6.91 3.03 11.95
C GLY A 52 -7.93 3.88 11.16
N ALA A 53 -7.92 5.19 11.40
CA ALA A 53 -8.87 6.13 10.80
C ALA A 53 -8.71 6.26 9.27
N ALA A 54 -7.51 6.03 8.74
CA ALA A 54 -7.27 6.06 7.30
C ALA A 54 -7.85 4.85 6.54
N LEU A 55 -8.18 3.76 7.25
CA LEU A 55 -8.80 2.56 6.66
C LEU A 55 -10.34 2.56 6.77
N ALA A 56 -10.91 3.45 7.58
CA ALA A 56 -12.30 3.44 8.01
C ALA A 56 -13.31 3.82 6.90
#